data_AF-A0A4Q4ZK05-F1
#
_entry.id   AF-A0A4Q4ZK05-F1
#
_cell.length_a   1.000
_cell.length_b   1.000
_cell.length_c   1.000
_cell.angle_alpha   90.00
_cell.angle_beta   90.00
_cell.angle_gamma   90.00
#
_symmetry.space_group_name_H-M   'P 1'
#
loop_
_entity.id
_entity.type
_entity.pdbx_description
1 polymer ?
#
loop_
_entity_poly.entity_id
_entity_poly.type
_entity_poly.pdbx_seq_one_letter_code
_entity_poly.pdbx_strand_id
1 'polypeptide(L)'
;MTVPGPSMTDANGDRLLAQLDRLTPTDYPARAPELCASLVSVGESAASRGDLASASAFVQAAVDGFERLEGALGPRDKGHYAWAVGTLGTLRADSGDIPEGQRLLEKSRDVFAELNPIDPGLWDGRRAQTLLNLSRVLARQGFFDQALDVARSAVTAAGGLGETSSEALTATRGAALLTEAKLLRELNRPEEALAILEEAAGAFTTLLEAAPAIARDLADLALEPGTSLQTAYPALGDILATTAAVLAEAGHVEAALRYAKGAVDLLLPADEGSVRLRAAAAMSTYASLLDQAGDPSAAVSMARTSVQIAEQCHAEGVPDNAGVLWGSCFNLAVDLVHAHRLTEARAVASDALARIDPPSEDQALWIDRMRSVAELDDAEPDPH
;
A
#
# COMPACT_ATOMS: atom_id res chain seq x y z
N MET A 1 33.57 -3.93 -12.52
CA MET A 1 32.34 -3.18 -12.21
C MET A 1 31.95 -2.41 -13.47
N THR A 2 31.09 -3.00 -14.29
CA THR A 2 30.43 -2.32 -15.40
C THR A 2 29.27 -1.52 -14.81
N VAL A 3 29.35 -0.19 -14.91
CA VAL A 3 28.19 0.68 -14.64
C VAL A 3 27.08 0.25 -15.61
N PRO A 4 25.87 -0.09 -15.14
CA PRO A 4 24.76 -0.38 -16.04
C PRO A 4 24.51 0.87 -16.89
N GLY A 5 24.32 0.70 -18.20
CA GLY A 5 23.96 1.83 -19.07
C GLY A 5 22.61 2.45 -18.65
N PRO A 6 22.33 3.70 -19.04
CA PRO A 6 21.08 4.37 -18.68
C PRO A 6 19.89 3.52 -19.13
N SER A 7 18.88 3.37 -18.27
CA SER A 7 17.70 2.60 -18.61
C SER A 7 16.95 3.28 -19.76
N MET A 8 16.16 2.52 -20.54
CA MET A 8 15.40 3.08 -21.66
C MET A 8 14.45 4.21 -21.22
N THR A 9 13.96 4.15 -19.98
CA THR A 9 13.11 5.17 -19.37
C THR A 9 13.87 6.44 -19.05
N ASP A 10 15.12 6.33 -18.59
CA ASP A 10 15.98 7.50 -18.32
C ASP A 10 16.34 8.21 -19.62
N ALA A 11 16.66 7.44 -20.67
CA ALA A 11 16.88 7.99 -22.01
C ALA A 11 15.64 8.70 -22.58
N ASN A 12 14.44 8.23 -22.24
CA ASN A 12 13.19 8.86 -22.66
C ASN A 12 12.90 10.13 -21.84
N GLY A 13 13.16 10.11 -20.53
CA GLY A 13 13.07 11.28 -19.65
C GLY A 13 14.03 12.40 -20.05
N ASP A 14 15.31 12.07 -20.27
CA ASP A 14 16.34 13.01 -20.72
C ASP A 14 15.98 13.65 -22.08
N ARG A 15 15.37 12.87 -22.98
CA ARG A 15 14.87 13.39 -24.24
C ARG A 15 13.74 14.40 -24.04
N LEU A 16 12.80 14.12 -23.13
CA LEU A 16 11.69 15.04 -22.81
C LEU A 16 12.22 16.34 -22.18
N LEU A 17 13.19 16.24 -21.25
CA LEU A 17 13.87 17.41 -20.68
C LEU A 17 14.52 18.26 -21.77
N ALA A 18 15.31 17.65 -22.65
CA ALA A 18 15.95 18.34 -23.76
C ALA A 18 14.94 18.97 -24.75
N GLN A 19 13.76 18.38 -24.91
CA GLN A 19 12.69 18.97 -25.71
C GLN A 19 12.07 20.18 -25.02
N LEU A 20 11.81 20.10 -23.72
CA LEU A 20 11.26 21.18 -22.90
C LEU A 20 12.20 22.39 -22.88
N ASP A 21 13.50 22.17 -22.71
CA ASP A 21 14.53 23.23 -22.66
C ASP A 21 14.75 23.94 -24.01
N ARG A 22 14.42 23.27 -25.13
CA ARG A 22 14.53 23.85 -26.47
C ARG A 22 13.30 24.63 -26.91
N LEU A 23 12.22 24.62 -26.14
CA LEU A 23 11.02 25.37 -26.48
C LEU A 23 11.31 26.88 -26.44
N THR A 24 10.90 27.56 -27.50
CA THR A 24 10.95 29.03 -27.55
C THR A 24 9.81 29.61 -26.70
N PRO A 25 9.91 30.86 -26.22
CA PRO A 25 8.80 31.51 -25.50
C PRO A 25 7.46 31.49 -26.24
N THR A 26 7.49 31.50 -27.58
CA THR A 26 6.30 31.45 -28.43
C THR A 26 5.64 30.06 -28.43
N ASP A 27 6.44 28.99 -28.48
CA ASP A 27 5.93 27.61 -28.55
C ASP A 27 5.65 27.03 -27.15
N TYR A 28 6.24 27.63 -26.11
CA TYR A 28 6.20 27.14 -24.74
C TYR A 28 4.78 26.88 -24.24
N PRO A 29 3.83 27.83 -24.33
CA PRO A 29 2.49 27.63 -23.79
C PRO A 29 1.71 26.49 -24.45
N ALA A 30 1.96 26.25 -25.74
CA ALA A 30 1.24 25.23 -26.50
C ALA A 30 1.80 23.81 -26.30
N ARG A 31 3.11 23.67 -25.99
CA ARG A 31 3.80 22.38 -26.00
C ARG A 31 4.31 21.93 -24.64
N ALA A 32 4.60 22.86 -23.73
CA ALA A 32 5.13 22.53 -22.42
C ALA A 32 4.17 21.64 -21.59
N PRO A 33 2.83 21.88 -21.56
CA PRO A 33 1.92 21.08 -20.74
C PRO A 33 1.97 19.57 -21.02
N GLU A 34 1.99 19.18 -22.31
CA GLU A 34 2.06 17.77 -22.72
C GLU A 34 3.41 17.12 -22.36
N LEU A 35 4.52 17.86 -22.55
CA LEU A 35 5.85 17.39 -22.16
C LEU A 35 5.96 17.22 -20.64
N CYS A 36 5.42 18.16 -19.86
CA CYS A 36 5.41 18.08 -18.41
C CYS A 36 4.57 16.89 -17.92
N ALA A 37 3.38 16.67 -18.49
CA ALA A 37 2.56 15.50 -18.17
C ALA A 37 3.30 14.18 -18.49
N SER A 38 4.03 14.13 -19.61
CA SER A 38 4.84 12.96 -19.99
C SER A 38 6.02 12.72 -19.04
N LEU A 39 6.68 13.80 -18.59
CA LEU A 39 7.75 13.74 -17.59
C LEU A 39 7.26 13.18 -16.25
N VAL A 40 6.03 13.52 -15.83
CA VAL A 40 5.42 12.93 -14.63
C VAL A 40 5.27 11.42 -14.79
N SER A 41 4.73 10.94 -15.90
CA SER A 41 4.57 9.50 -16.15
C SER A 41 5.90 8.75 -16.21
N VAL A 42 6.94 9.37 -16.78
CA VAL A 42 8.31 8.81 -16.75
C VAL A 42 8.83 8.75 -15.32
N GLY A 43 8.60 9.79 -14.53
CA GLY A 43 8.97 9.84 -13.11
C GLY A 43 8.26 8.79 -12.26
N GLU A 44 6.95 8.59 -12.45
CA GLU A 44 6.17 7.53 -11.80
C GLU A 44 6.72 6.15 -12.14
N SER A 45 7.05 5.92 -13.42
CA SER A 45 7.67 4.67 -13.85
C SER A 45 9.03 4.44 -13.19
N ALA A 46 9.85 5.49 -13.04
CA ALA A 46 11.12 5.42 -12.33
C ALA A 46 10.94 5.12 -10.83
N ALA A 47 9.96 5.76 -10.19
CA ALA A 47 9.62 5.52 -8.79
C ALA A 47 9.18 4.07 -8.54
N SER A 48 8.36 3.49 -9.43
CA SER A 48 7.94 2.08 -9.34
C SER A 48 9.11 1.08 -9.47
N ARG A 49 10.27 1.51 -9.97
CA ARG A 49 11.51 0.71 -10.01
C ARG A 49 12.46 1.01 -8.84
N GLY A 50 12.07 1.90 -7.92
CA GLY A 50 12.88 2.34 -6.79
C GLY A 50 13.90 3.44 -7.12
N ASP A 51 13.93 3.98 -8.36
CA ASP A 51 14.80 5.10 -8.70
C ASP A 51 14.14 6.43 -8.33
N LEU A 52 14.12 6.72 -7.02
CA LEU A 52 13.55 7.94 -6.46
C LEU A 52 14.29 9.20 -6.89
N ALA A 53 15.58 9.09 -7.22
CA ALA A 53 16.41 10.22 -7.64
C ALA A 53 16.00 10.70 -9.04
N SER A 54 15.95 9.80 -10.02
CA SER A 54 15.48 10.14 -11.37
C SER A 54 14.00 10.52 -11.37
N ALA A 55 13.17 9.82 -10.58
CA ALA A 55 11.76 10.17 -10.42
C ALA A 55 11.60 11.61 -9.94
N SER A 56 12.31 12.00 -8.88
CA SER A 56 12.27 13.35 -8.33
C SER A 56 12.75 14.39 -9.34
N ALA A 57 13.81 14.10 -10.10
CA ALA A 57 14.34 15.01 -11.12
C ALA A 57 13.33 15.27 -12.24
N PHE A 58 12.72 14.22 -12.81
CA PHE A 58 11.75 14.38 -13.89
C PHE A 58 10.46 15.07 -13.44
N VAL A 59 9.93 14.70 -12.27
CA VAL A 59 8.70 15.32 -11.74
C VAL A 59 8.96 16.78 -11.33
N GLN A 60 10.12 17.09 -10.75
CA GLN A 60 10.50 18.47 -10.45
C GLN A 60 10.55 19.32 -11.72
N ALA A 61 11.17 18.83 -12.80
CA ALA A 61 11.23 19.56 -14.07
C ALA A 61 9.84 19.78 -14.68
N ALA A 62 8.91 18.83 -14.52
CA ALA A 62 7.51 19.02 -14.91
C ALA A 62 6.82 20.11 -14.10
N VAL A 63 6.99 20.13 -12.76
CA VAL A 63 6.45 21.19 -11.89
C VAL A 63 7.02 22.55 -12.29
N ASP A 64 8.33 22.67 -12.43
CA ASP A 64 8.99 23.89 -12.86
C ASP A 64 8.47 24.36 -14.23
N GLY A 65 8.23 23.41 -15.15
CA GLY A 65 7.70 23.72 -16.48
C GLY A 65 6.27 24.26 -16.46
N PHE A 66 5.40 23.70 -15.63
CA PHE A 66 4.06 24.24 -15.41
C PHE A 66 4.10 25.62 -14.71
N GLU A 67 5.00 25.82 -13.75
CA GLU A 67 5.11 27.10 -13.02
C GLU A 67 5.60 28.25 -13.91
N ARG A 68 6.42 27.97 -14.94
CA ARG A 68 6.83 28.96 -15.97
C ARG A 68 5.67 29.50 -16.79
N LEU A 69 4.50 28.87 -16.76
CA LEU A 69 3.29 29.36 -17.44
C LEU A 69 2.55 30.44 -16.64
N GLU A 70 3.01 30.80 -15.43
CA GLU A 70 2.59 31.97 -14.62
C GLU A 70 1.07 32.24 -14.56
N GLY A 71 0.25 31.20 -14.51
CA GLY A 71 -1.22 31.32 -14.41
C GLY A 71 -1.98 31.33 -15.74
N ALA A 72 -1.30 31.14 -16.88
CA ALA A 72 -1.94 30.91 -18.18
C ALA A 72 -2.53 29.50 -18.35
N LEU A 73 -2.47 28.66 -17.31
CA LEU A 73 -2.98 27.29 -17.33
C LEU A 73 -4.51 27.28 -17.42
N GLY A 74 -5.03 26.63 -18.46
CA GLY A 74 -6.44 26.26 -18.53
C GLY A 74 -6.80 25.22 -17.45
N PRO A 75 -8.10 24.97 -17.19
CA PRO A 75 -8.54 24.01 -16.16
C PRO A 75 -7.92 22.62 -16.29
N ARG A 76 -7.77 22.13 -17.53
CA ARG A 76 -7.14 20.83 -17.79
C ARG A 76 -5.67 20.79 -17.39
N ASP A 77 -4.90 21.80 -17.80
CA ASP A 77 -3.47 21.87 -17.49
C ASP A 77 -3.23 22.12 -16.00
N LYS A 78 -4.11 22.87 -15.33
CA LYS A 78 -4.11 22.98 -13.86
C LYS A 78 -4.28 21.62 -13.18
N GLY A 79 -5.09 20.72 -13.72
CA GLY A 79 -5.24 19.37 -13.17
C GLY A 79 -4.00 18.50 -13.36
N HIS A 80 -3.33 18.61 -14.51
CA HIS A 80 -2.02 17.97 -14.73
C HIS A 80 -0.93 18.56 -13.83
N TYR A 81 -0.94 19.88 -13.62
CA TYR A 81 -0.06 20.55 -12.68
C TYR A 81 -0.29 20.10 -11.24
N ALA A 82 -1.54 20.06 -10.77
CA ALA A 82 -1.90 19.56 -9.45
C ALA A 82 -1.39 18.13 -9.24
N TRP A 83 -1.55 17.27 -10.24
CA TRP A 83 -1.00 15.92 -10.21
C TRP A 83 0.52 15.91 -10.08
N ALA A 84 1.24 16.68 -10.91
CA ALA A 84 2.70 16.79 -10.85
C ALA A 84 3.19 17.23 -9.47
N VAL A 85 2.55 18.25 -8.89
CA VAL A 85 2.87 18.77 -7.56
C VAL A 85 2.60 17.72 -6.47
N GLY A 86 1.49 16.99 -6.55
CA GLY A 86 1.16 15.93 -5.58
C GLY A 86 2.12 14.73 -5.66
N THR A 87 2.51 14.33 -6.88
CA THR A 87 3.52 13.30 -7.10
C THR A 87 4.88 13.74 -6.56
N LEU A 88 5.29 14.99 -6.79
CA LEU A 88 6.52 15.53 -6.22
C LEU A 88 6.49 15.53 -4.69
N GLY A 89 5.36 15.94 -4.10
CA GLY A 89 5.18 15.92 -2.65
C GLY A 89 5.33 14.53 -2.05
N THR A 90 4.76 13.52 -2.71
CA THR A 90 4.92 12.11 -2.32
C THR A 90 6.40 11.69 -2.38
N LEU A 91 7.10 11.98 -3.49
CA LEU A 91 8.51 11.65 -3.66
C LEU A 91 9.42 12.33 -2.62
N ARG A 92 9.14 13.60 -2.28
CA ARG A 92 9.88 14.34 -1.24
C ARG A 92 9.70 13.70 0.13
N ALA A 93 8.45 13.38 0.49
CA ALA A 93 8.16 12.71 1.75
C ALA A 93 8.82 11.33 1.83
N ASP A 94 8.75 10.53 0.77
CA ASP A 94 9.37 9.20 0.74
C ASP A 94 10.90 9.25 0.72
N SER A 95 11.49 10.34 0.24
CA SER A 95 12.94 10.61 0.32
C SER A 95 13.37 11.21 1.66
N GLY A 96 12.45 11.40 2.61
CA GLY A 96 12.72 11.89 3.97
C GLY A 96 12.47 13.38 4.21
N ASP A 97 12.17 14.18 3.16
CA ASP A 97 11.78 15.58 3.31
C ASP A 97 10.26 15.69 3.54
N ILE A 98 9.84 15.22 4.72
CA ILE A 98 8.44 15.16 5.13
C ILE A 98 7.76 16.54 5.13
N PRO A 99 8.38 17.64 5.65
CA PRO A 99 7.74 18.95 5.66
C PRO A 99 7.47 19.51 4.26
N GLU A 100 8.43 19.39 3.33
CA GLU A 100 8.22 19.83 1.95
C GLU A 100 7.19 18.94 1.23
N GLY A 101 7.23 17.63 1.49
CA GLY A 101 6.25 16.69 0.97
C GLY A 101 4.81 17.05 1.36
N GLN A 102 4.58 17.39 2.64
CA GLN A 102 3.29 17.88 3.12
C GLN A 102 2.87 19.15 2.38
N ARG A 103 3.75 20.16 2.32
CA ARG A 103 3.44 21.47 1.70
C ARG A 103 3.01 21.31 0.24
N LEU A 104 3.69 20.45 -0.51
CA LEU A 104 3.36 20.17 -1.91
C LEU A 104 2.03 19.41 -2.04
N LEU A 105 1.77 18.42 -1.19
CA LEU A 105 0.49 17.69 -1.18
C LEU A 105 -0.70 18.60 -0.82
N GLU A 106 -0.53 19.53 0.12
CA GLU A 106 -1.53 20.56 0.45
C GLU A 106 -1.78 21.50 -0.75
N LYS A 107 -0.72 21.95 -1.43
CA LYS A 107 -0.84 22.75 -2.66
C LYS A 107 -1.62 22.00 -3.74
N SER A 108 -1.32 20.72 -3.94
CA SER A 108 -2.02 19.86 -4.89
C SER A 108 -3.50 19.69 -4.53
N ARG A 109 -3.81 19.42 -3.26
CA ARG A 109 -5.18 19.36 -2.72
C ARG A 109 -5.95 20.63 -3.05
N ASP A 110 -5.37 21.79 -2.79
CA ASP A 110 -6.02 23.08 -2.97
C ASP A 110 -6.33 23.35 -4.44
N VAL A 111 -5.39 23.06 -5.35
CA VAL A 111 -5.66 23.17 -6.80
C VAL A 111 -6.75 22.20 -7.26
N PHE A 112 -6.78 20.96 -6.77
CA PHE A 112 -7.88 20.04 -7.08
C PHE A 112 -9.22 20.49 -6.52
N ALA A 113 -9.24 21.16 -5.36
CA ALA A 113 -10.45 21.74 -4.78
C ALA A 113 -10.99 22.89 -5.65
N GLU A 114 -10.12 23.71 -6.25
CA GLU A 114 -10.50 24.74 -7.23
C GLU A 114 -11.09 24.15 -8.52
N LEU A 115 -10.61 22.99 -8.95
CA LEU A 115 -11.04 22.34 -10.20
C LEU A 115 -12.36 21.57 -10.06
N ASN A 116 -12.66 21.05 -8.87
CA ASN A 116 -13.83 20.21 -8.65
C ASN A 116 -15.17 20.86 -9.06
N PRO A 117 -15.42 22.16 -8.81
CA PRO A 117 -16.64 22.83 -9.30
C PRO A 117 -16.69 23.04 -10.81
N ILE A 118 -15.55 22.98 -11.51
CA ILE A 118 -15.44 23.26 -12.95
C ILE A 118 -15.71 21.98 -13.74
N ASP A 119 -15.01 20.89 -13.39
CA ASP A 119 -15.12 19.58 -14.03
C ASP A 119 -15.32 18.48 -12.97
N PRO A 120 -16.53 18.36 -12.38
CA PRO A 120 -16.82 17.34 -11.38
C PRO A 120 -16.52 15.94 -11.93
N GLY A 121 -15.86 15.09 -11.13
CA GLY A 121 -15.56 13.70 -11.52
C GLY A 121 -14.27 13.53 -12.34
N LEU A 122 -13.85 14.52 -13.14
CA LEU A 122 -12.71 14.38 -14.05
C LEU A 122 -11.40 14.08 -13.30
N TRP A 123 -11.21 14.69 -12.13
CA TRP A 123 -9.98 14.61 -11.35
C TRP A 123 -10.13 13.78 -10.07
N ASP A 124 -11.26 13.13 -9.86
CA ASP A 124 -11.61 12.49 -8.58
C ASP A 124 -10.59 11.43 -8.16
N GLY A 125 -10.12 10.59 -9.08
CA GLY A 125 -9.09 9.59 -8.78
C GLY A 125 -7.76 10.21 -8.35
N ARG A 126 -7.28 11.21 -9.06
CA ARG A 126 -6.03 11.91 -8.73
C ARG A 126 -6.16 12.72 -7.44
N ARG A 127 -7.32 13.33 -7.21
CA ARG A 127 -7.66 14.04 -5.96
C ARG A 127 -7.67 13.08 -4.78
N ALA A 128 -8.37 11.94 -4.90
CA ALA A 128 -8.45 10.93 -3.87
C ALA A 128 -7.06 10.38 -3.50
N GLN A 129 -6.23 10.08 -4.51
CA GLN A 129 -4.86 9.60 -4.29
C GLN A 129 -3.98 10.64 -3.60
N THR A 130 -4.09 11.91 -4.01
CA THR A 130 -3.36 13.03 -3.37
C THR A 130 -3.75 13.17 -1.91
N LEU A 131 -5.06 13.15 -1.61
CA LEU A 131 -5.58 13.21 -0.24
C LEU A 131 -5.11 12.02 0.58
N LEU A 132 -5.15 10.80 0.04
CA LEU A 132 -4.65 9.61 0.70
C LEU A 132 -3.16 9.74 1.08
N ASN A 133 -2.33 10.25 0.17
CA ASN A 133 -0.92 10.46 0.44
C ASN A 133 -0.70 11.57 1.48
N LEU A 134 -1.47 12.67 1.42
CA LEU A 134 -1.43 13.73 2.43
C LEU A 134 -1.79 13.19 3.82
N SER A 135 -2.83 12.37 3.93
CA SER A 135 -3.23 11.72 5.19
C SER A 135 -2.08 10.87 5.76
N ARG A 136 -1.43 10.05 4.94
CA ARG A 136 -0.28 9.23 5.37
C ARG A 136 0.90 10.09 5.82
N VAL A 137 1.19 11.19 5.14
CA VAL A 137 2.26 12.13 5.51
C VAL A 137 1.97 12.85 6.83
N LEU A 138 0.72 13.25 7.06
CA LEU A 138 0.29 13.82 8.35
C LEU A 138 0.40 12.79 9.47
N ALA A 139 0.01 11.54 9.21
CA ALA A 139 0.11 10.43 10.18
C ALA A 139 1.56 10.13 10.57
N ARG A 140 2.51 10.12 9.61
CA ARG A 140 3.95 9.95 9.87
C ARG A 140 4.51 11.01 10.84
N GLN A 141 3.85 12.17 10.94
CA GLN A 141 4.23 13.26 11.85
C GLN A 141 3.44 13.25 13.16
N GLY A 142 2.54 12.28 13.37
CA GLY A 142 1.69 12.18 14.56
C GLY A 142 0.45 13.08 14.54
N PHE A 143 0.13 13.74 13.41
CA PHE A 143 -1.07 14.58 13.28
C PHE A 143 -2.32 13.74 12.96
N PHE A 144 -2.67 12.80 13.84
CA PHE A 144 -3.68 11.77 13.57
C PHE A 144 -5.08 12.31 13.30
N ASP A 145 -5.55 13.34 14.03
CA ASP A 145 -6.87 13.94 13.79
C ASP A 145 -6.96 14.57 12.38
N GLN A 146 -5.93 15.34 12.00
CA GLN A 146 -5.87 15.97 10.67
C GLN A 146 -5.75 14.91 9.56
N ALA A 147 -4.92 13.88 9.81
CA ALA A 147 -4.79 12.76 8.89
C ALA A 147 -6.14 12.05 8.68
N LEU A 148 -6.94 11.89 9.74
CA LEU A 148 -8.25 11.24 9.69
C LEU A 148 -9.23 12.05 8.84
N ASP A 149 -9.30 13.36 9.04
CA ASP A 149 -10.16 14.24 8.24
C ASP A 149 -9.79 14.22 6.75
N VAL A 150 -8.49 14.17 6.45
CA VAL A 150 -8.00 14.05 5.08
C VAL A 150 -8.29 12.66 4.48
N ALA A 151 -8.18 11.58 5.27
CA ALA A 151 -8.53 10.22 4.82
C ALA A 151 -10.02 10.12 4.45
N ARG A 152 -10.92 10.68 5.26
CA ARG A 152 -12.36 10.77 4.97
C ARG A 152 -12.66 11.56 3.70
N SER A 153 -11.90 12.63 3.48
CA SER A 153 -11.97 13.41 2.24
C SER A 153 -11.53 12.57 1.03
N ALA A 154 -10.52 11.71 1.18
CA ALA A 154 -10.10 10.76 0.14
C ALA A 154 -11.19 9.72 -0.15
N VAL A 155 -11.83 9.14 0.87
CA VAL A 155 -12.98 8.23 0.71
C VAL A 155 -14.12 8.90 -0.05
N THR A 156 -14.44 10.14 0.32
CA THR A 156 -15.49 10.93 -0.34
C THR A 156 -15.13 11.22 -1.79
N ALA A 157 -13.88 11.65 -2.05
CA ALA A 157 -13.41 11.89 -3.42
C ALA A 157 -13.40 10.61 -4.27
N ALA A 158 -13.15 9.46 -3.67
CA ALA A 158 -13.21 8.16 -4.33
C ALA A 158 -14.64 7.57 -4.43
N GLY A 159 -15.64 8.26 -3.88
CA GLY A 159 -17.06 7.87 -3.95
C GLY A 159 -17.89 8.60 -5.00
N GLY A 160 -17.28 9.51 -5.78
CA GLY A 160 -17.96 10.47 -6.65
C GLY A 160 -18.67 9.92 -7.90
N LEU A 161 -18.71 8.60 -8.15
CA LEU A 161 -19.34 8.06 -9.36
C LEU A 161 -20.15 6.79 -9.08
N GLY A 162 -21.45 6.85 -9.42
CA GLY A 162 -22.29 5.68 -9.62
C GLY A 162 -21.90 4.88 -10.88
N GLU A 163 -22.32 3.62 -10.95
CA GLU A 163 -22.29 2.60 -12.03
C GLU A 163 -21.02 2.42 -12.91
N THR A 164 -20.05 3.33 -12.92
CA THR A 164 -18.84 3.28 -13.78
C THR A 164 -17.59 3.78 -13.03
N SER A 165 -17.41 3.36 -11.78
CA SER A 165 -16.16 3.64 -11.04
C SER A 165 -15.01 2.83 -11.65
N SER A 166 -13.92 3.52 -12.06
CA SER A 166 -12.66 2.87 -12.47
C SER A 166 -12.06 2.11 -11.28
N GLU A 167 -11.40 0.99 -11.53
CA GLU A 167 -10.75 0.21 -10.46
C GLU A 167 -9.74 1.01 -9.64
N ALA A 168 -8.98 1.90 -10.29
CA ALA A 168 -7.97 2.69 -9.60
C ALA A 168 -8.65 3.56 -8.52
N LEU A 169 -9.86 4.04 -8.81
CA LEU A 169 -10.69 4.78 -7.87
C LEU A 169 -11.17 3.87 -6.74
N THR A 170 -11.63 2.67 -7.07
CA THR A 170 -12.02 1.66 -6.07
C THR A 170 -10.86 1.29 -5.16
N ALA A 171 -9.69 0.94 -5.71
CA ALA A 171 -8.50 0.60 -4.94
C ALA A 171 -8.07 1.76 -4.04
N THR A 172 -8.12 2.99 -4.56
CA THR A 172 -7.86 4.21 -3.77
C THR A 172 -8.86 4.36 -2.62
N ARG A 173 -10.16 4.09 -2.86
CA ARG A 173 -11.19 4.09 -1.82
C ARG A 173 -10.88 3.07 -0.72
N GLY A 174 -10.51 1.85 -1.09
CA GLY A 174 -10.14 0.81 -0.12
C GLY A 174 -8.92 1.18 0.71
N ALA A 175 -7.88 1.70 0.07
CA ALA A 175 -6.69 2.18 0.77
C ALA A 175 -7.00 3.37 1.69
N ALA A 176 -7.93 4.24 1.31
CA ALA A 176 -8.40 5.34 2.16
C ALA A 176 -9.21 4.84 3.37
N LEU A 177 -10.11 3.88 3.19
CA LEU A 177 -10.86 3.25 4.29
C LEU A 177 -9.92 2.52 5.26
N LEU A 178 -8.93 1.79 4.75
CA LEU A 178 -7.88 1.17 5.56
C LEU A 178 -7.08 2.20 6.36
N THR A 179 -6.75 3.33 5.74
CA THR A 179 -6.02 4.42 6.39
C THR A 179 -6.87 5.06 7.48
N GLU A 180 -8.15 5.32 7.20
CA GLU A 180 -9.12 5.82 8.18
C GLU A 180 -9.22 4.88 9.39
N ALA A 181 -9.38 3.57 9.16
CA ALA A 181 -9.45 2.59 10.25
C ALA A 181 -8.17 2.54 11.09
N LYS A 182 -6.99 2.58 10.46
CA LYS A 182 -5.71 2.65 11.17
C LYS A 182 -5.60 3.92 12.04
N LEU A 183 -5.99 5.07 11.50
CA LEU A 183 -5.96 6.33 12.23
C LEU A 183 -6.94 6.36 13.40
N LEU A 184 -8.13 5.78 13.23
CA LEU A 184 -9.09 5.62 14.33
C LEU A 184 -8.50 4.76 15.46
N ARG A 185 -7.72 3.72 15.15
CA ARG A 185 -7.00 2.93 16.16
C ARG A 185 -5.93 3.74 16.89
N GLU A 186 -5.11 4.51 16.17
CA GLU A 186 -4.13 5.42 16.80
C GLU A 186 -4.80 6.44 17.73
N LEU A 187 -6.03 6.84 17.41
CA LEU A 187 -6.87 7.71 18.23
C LEU A 187 -7.64 6.97 19.34
N ASN A 188 -7.38 5.68 19.57
CA ASN A 188 -8.07 4.81 20.54
C ASN A 188 -9.60 4.72 20.32
N ARG A 189 -10.02 4.61 19.06
CA ARG A 189 -11.43 4.47 18.63
C ARG A 189 -11.66 3.17 17.83
N PRO A 190 -11.39 1.99 18.42
CA PRO A 190 -11.39 0.72 17.70
C PRO A 190 -12.79 0.29 17.19
N GLU A 191 -13.87 0.65 17.88
CA GLU A 191 -15.24 0.32 17.45
C GLU A 191 -15.61 1.07 16.16
N GLU A 192 -15.18 2.33 16.03
CA GLU A 192 -15.37 3.10 14.81
C GLU A 192 -14.48 2.55 13.68
N ALA A 193 -13.25 2.14 13.99
CA ALA A 193 -12.37 1.51 13.02
C ALA A 193 -12.99 0.22 12.46
N LEU A 194 -13.60 -0.61 13.32
CA LEU A 194 -14.28 -1.82 12.90
C LEU A 194 -15.46 -1.53 11.96
N ALA A 195 -16.30 -0.55 12.28
CA ALA A 195 -17.43 -0.17 11.43
C ALA A 195 -16.99 0.24 10.02
N ILE A 196 -15.90 1.02 9.91
CA ILE A 196 -15.32 1.41 8.61
C ILE A 196 -14.79 0.20 7.83
N LEU A 197 -14.12 -0.72 8.53
CA LEU A 197 -13.57 -1.94 7.92
C LEU A 197 -14.67 -2.89 7.42
N GLU A 198 -15.77 -3.02 8.15
CA GLU A 198 -16.94 -3.80 7.75
C GLU A 198 -17.64 -3.19 6.53
N GLU A 199 -17.81 -1.87 6.48
CA GLU A 199 -18.34 -1.17 5.30
C GLU A 199 -17.44 -1.39 4.09
N ALA A 200 -16.12 -1.26 4.27
CA ALA A 200 -15.13 -1.48 3.22
C ALA A 200 -15.19 -2.91 2.67
N ALA A 201 -15.19 -3.90 3.55
CA ALA A 201 -15.26 -5.31 3.17
C ALA A 201 -16.55 -5.61 2.40
N GLY A 202 -17.70 -5.14 2.90
CA GLY A 202 -19.00 -5.34 2.23
C GLY A 202 -19.06 -4.71 0.85
N ALA A 203 -18.64 -3.45 0.71
CA ALA A 203 -18.65 -2.74 -0.56
C ALA A 203 -17.75 -3.39 -1.62
N PHE A 204 -16.54 -3.82 -1.22
CA PHE A 204 -15.62 -4.52 -2.13
C PHE A 204 -16.10 -5.91 -2.51
N THR A 205 -16.73 -6.67 -1.59
CA THR A 205 -17.33 -7.97 -1.92
C THR A 205 -18.44 -7.80 -2.96
N THR A 206 -19.36 -6.86 -2.76
CA THR A 206 -20.42 -6.58 -3.74
C THR A 206 -19.84 -6.17 -5.10
N LEU A 207 -18.76 -5.39 -5.13
CA LEU A 207 -18.09 -5.03 -6.37
C LEU A 207 -17.50 -6.24 -7.09
N LEU A 208 -16.82 -7.15 -6.38
CA LEU A 208 -16.26 -8.37 -6.98
C LEU A 208 -17.36 -9.30 -7.50
N GLU A 209 -18.50 -9.40 -6.82
CA GLU A 209 -19.66 -10.14 -7.30
C GLU A 209 -20.24 -9.53 -8.59
N ALA A 210 -20.22 -8.20 -8.70
CA ALA A 210 -20.64 -7.47 -9.90
C ALA A 210 -19.58 -7.44 -11.00
N ALA A 211 -18.31 -7.71 -10.69
CA ALA A 211 -17.19 -7.55 -11.60
C ALA A 211 -17.32 -8.34 -12.92
N PRO A 212 -17.88 -9.57 -12.99
CA PRO A 212 -18.14 -10.24 -14.27
C PRO A 212 -19.15 -9.52 -15.17
N ALA A 213 -20.08 -8.74 -14.61
CA ALA A 213 -20.99 -7.89 -15.37
C ALA A 213 -20.30 -6.59 -15.79
N ILE A 214 -19.59 -5.94 -14.88
CA ILE A 214 -18.81 -4.72 -15.16
C ILE A 214 -17.76 -4.98 -16.24
N ALA A 215 -17.05 -6.11 -16.17
CA ALA A 215 -16.07 -6.52 -17.15
C ALA A 215 -16.68 -6.74 -18.54
N ARG A 216 -17.93 -7.23 -18.61
CA ARG A 216 -18.68 -7.39 -19.86
C ARG A 216 -19.06 -6.02 -20.45
N ASP A 217 -19.59 -5.13 -19.61
CA ASP A 217 -20.00 -3.79 -20.00
C ASP A 217 -18.80 -2.92 -20.43
N LEU A 218 -17.62 -3.11 -19.83
CA LEU A 218 -16.35 -2.48 -20.21
C LEU A 218 -15.72 -3.10 -21.48
N ALA A 219 -15.89 -4.40 -21.70
CA ALA A 219 -15.46 -5.07 -22.93
C ALA A 219 -16.20 -4.54 -24.16
N ASP A 220 -17.49 -4.20 -24.00
CA ASP A 220 -18.29 -3.54 -25.04
C ASP A 220 -17.81 -2.09 -25.34
N LEU A 221 -16.99 -1.51 -24.45
CA LEU A 221 -16.40 -0.17 -24.56
C LEU A 221 -14.90 -0.16 -24.91
N ALA A 222 -14.31 -1.29 -25.32
CA ALA A 222 -12.91 -1.43 -25.72
C ALA A 222 -11.86 -1.14 -24.61
N LEU A 223 -12.20 -1.40 -23.34
CA LEU A 223 -11.23 -1.44 -22.23
C LEU A 223 -10.96 -2.92 -21.85
N GLU A 224 -9.70 -3.29 -21.65
CA GLU A 224 -9.29 -4.65 -21.28
C GLU A 224 -9.78 -5.00 -19.86
N PRO A 225 -10.72 -5.95 -19.68
CA PRO A 225 -11.31 -6.22 -18.36
C PRO A 225 -10.44 -7.08 -17.44
N GLY A 226 -9.28 -7.56 -17.93
CA GLY A 226 -8.46 -8.58 -17.28
C GLY A 226 -7.54 -8.03 -16.18
N THR A 227 -7.03 -6.82 -16.36
CA THR A 227 -6.34 -6.08 -15.29
C THR A 227 -7.29 -5.78 -14.14
N SER A 228 -8.62 -5.78 -14.41
CA SER A 228 -9.54 -5.06 -13.54
C SER A 228 -9.87 -5.65 -12.19
N LEU A 229 -9.97 -6.97 -12.22
CA LEU A 229 -10.17 -7.78 -11.03
C LEU A 229 -8.86 -7.92 -10.25
N GLN A 230 -7.74 -7.98 -10.96
CA GLN A 230 -6.42 -8.23 -10.39
C GLN A 230 -5.96 -7.11 -9.44
N THR A 231 -6.32 -5.85 -9.71
CA THR A 231 -5.98 -4.72 -8.84
C THR A 231 -6.87 -4.63 -7.60
N ALA A 232 -8.13 -5.08 -7.68
CA ALA A 232 -9.08 -5.03 -6.56
C ALA A 232 -8.86 -6.16 -5.53
N TYR A 233 -8.34 -7.31 -5.97
CA TYR A 233 -8.11 -8.46 -5.09
C TYR A 233 -7.12 -8.16 -3.93
N PRO A 234 -5.93 -7.57 -4.16
CA PRO A 234 -5.01 -7.25 -3.08
C PRO A 234 -5.61 -6.28 -2.06
N ALA A 235 -6.33 -5.26 -2.52
CA ALA A 235 -6.93 -4.26 -1.65
C ALA A 235 -8.02 -4.85 -0.75
N LEU A 236 -8.90 -5.71 -1.28
CA LEU A 236 -9.87 -6.43 -0.46
C LEU A 236 -9.17 -7.39 0.51
N GLY A 237 -8.12 -8.09 0.07
CA GLY A 237 -7.35 -8.97 0.95
C GLY A 237 -6.77 -8.22 2.16
N ASP A 238 -6.20 -7.04 1.95
CA ASP A 238 -5.68 -6.17 3.01
C ASP A 238 -6.79 -5.67 3.95
N ILE A 239 -7.97 -5.32 3.41
CA ILE A 239 -9.16 -4.98 4.21
C ILE A 239 -9.56 -6.16 5.09
N LEU A 240 -9.78 -7.35 4.52
CA LEU A 240 -10.19 -8.54 5.25
C LEU A 240 -9.17 -8.92 6.34
N ALA A 241 -7.87 -8.86 6.04
CA ALA A 241 -6.82 -9.13 7.01
C ALA A 241 -6.83 -8.11 8.18
N THR A 242 -7.03 -6.83 7.88
CA THR A 242 -7.12 -5.78 8.89
C THR A 242 -8.39 -5.94 9.74
N THR A 243 -9.54 -6.22 9.12
CA THR A 243 -10.80 -6.54 9.82
C THR A 243 -10.61 -7.73 10.77
N ALA A 244 -9.93 -8.77 10.32
CA ALA A 244 -9.64 -9.93 11.16
C ALA A 244 -8.81 -9.58 12.39
N ALA A 245 -7.74 -8.80 12.22
CA ALA A 245 -6.90 -8.35 13.33
C ALA A 245 -7.68 -7.52 14.36
N VAL A 246 -8.52 -6.58 13.90
CA VAL A 246 -9.36 -5.75 14.80
C VAL A 246 -10.40 -6.59 15.54
N LEU A 247 -11.05 -7.52 14.85
CA LEU A 247 -12.00 -8.45 15.49
C LEU A 247 -11.32 -9.34 16.52
N ALA A 248 -10.09 -9.77 16.26
CA ALA A 248 -9.29 -10.57 17.19
C ALA A 248 -8.98 -9.79 18.47
N GLU A 249 -8.54 -8.53 18.34
CA GLU A 249 -8.28 -7.62 19.46
C GLU A 249 -9.55 -7.37 20.30
N ALA A 250 -10.72 -7.34 19.64
CA ALA A 250 -12.02 -7.22 20.30
C ALA A 250 -12.55 -8.56 20.89
N GLY A 251 -11.81 -9.67 20.75
CA GLY A 251 -12.20 -10.99 21.26
C GLY A 251 -13.25 -11.72 20.40
N HIS A 252 -13.56 -11.23 19.21
CA HIS A 252 -14.49 -11.84 18.26
C HIS A 252 -13.82 -12.92 17.39
N VAL A 253 -13.25 -13.94 18.03
CA VAL A 253 -12.38 -14.96 17.40
C VAL A 253 -13.01 -15.65 16.19
N GLU A 254 -14.28 -16.08 16.27
CA GLU A 254 -14.96 -16.75 15.15
C GLU A 254 -15.15 -15.84 13.92
N ALA A 255 -15.45 -14.56 14.15
CA ALA A 255 -15.56 -13.60 13.06
C ALA A 255 -14.17 -13.30 12.47
N ALA A 256 -13.16 -13.09 13.33
CA ALA A 256 -11.78 -12.87 12.92
C ALA A 256 -11.26 -14.01 12.03
N LEU A 257 -11.50 -15.27 12.40
CA LEU A 257 -11.14 -16.44 11.61
C LEU A 257 -11.77 -16.43 10.21
N ARG A 258 -13.05 -16.07 10.09
CA ARG A 258 -13.74 -15.98 8.80
C ARG A 258 -13.11 -14.94 7.89
N TYR A 259 -12.83 -13.75 8.41
CA TYR A 259 -12.19 -12.67 7.66
C TYR A 259 -10.75 -13.02 7.28
N ALA A 260 -9.96 -13.58 8.20
CA ALA A 260 -8.58 -13.99 7.94
C ALA A 260 -8.51 -15.08 6.88
N LYS A 261 -9.39 -16.10 6.94
CA LYS A 261 -9.49 -17.12 5.91
C LYS A 261 -9.84 -16.52 4.54
N GLY A 262 -10.81 -15.60 4.50
CA GLY A 262 -11.19 -14.91 3.27
C GLY A 262 -10.03 -14.11 2.66
N ALA A 263 -9.23 -13.43 3.48
CA ALA A 263 -8.02 -12.75 3.03
C ALA A 263 -7.00 -13.71 2.39
N VAL A 264 -6.75 -14.86 3.03
CA VAL A 264 -5.84 -15.89 2.50
C VAL A 264 -6.36 -16.46 1.17
N ASP A 265 -7.63 -16.86 1.11
CA ASP A 265 -8.23 -17.45 -0.10
C ASP A 265 -8.15 -16.49 -1.30
N LEU A 266 -8.21 -15.18 -1.04
CA LEU A 266 -8.16 -14.14 -2.07
C LEU A 266 -6.73 -13.84 -2.56
N LEU A 267 -5.76 -13.81 -1.64
CA LEU A 267 -4.39 -13.37 -1.91
C LEU A 267 -3.49 -14.51 -2.39
N LEU A 268 -3.70 -15.73 -1.89
CA LEU A 268 -2.84 -16.89 -2.14
C LEU A 268 -2.69 -17.29 -3.62
N PRO A 269 -3.72 -17.18 -4.50
CA PRO A 269 -3.59 -17.57 -5.90
C PRO A 269 -2.69 -16.67 -6.76
N ALA A 270 -2.19 -15.55 -6.25
CA ALA A 270 -1.43 -14.59 -7.04
C ALA A 270 0.04 -15.02 -7.26
N ASP A 271 0.55 -14.81 -8.47
CA ASP A 271 1.97 -15.06 -8.80
C ASP A 271 2.88 -13.88 -8.44
N GLU A 272 2.32 -12.67 -8.40
CA GLU A 272 3.07 -11.43 -8.13
C GLU A 272 3.67 -11.45 -6.72
N GLY A 273 4.99 -11.23 -6.63
CA GLY A 273 5.72 -11.29 -5.35
C GLY A 273 5.16 -10.36 -4.27
N SER A 274 4.70 -9.16 -4.65
CA SER A 274 4.12 -8.20 -3.70
C SER A 274 2.79 -8.72 -3.10
N VAL A 275 2.00 -9.46 -3.87
CA VAL A 275 0.72 -10.03 -3.43
C VAL A 275 0.94 -11.33 -2.65
N ARG A 276 1.90 -12.16 -3.07
CA ARG A 276 2.35 -13.33 -2.29
C ARG A 276 2.84 -12.94 -0.89
N LEU A 277 3.57 -11.84 -0.79
CA LEU A 277 4.02 -11.31 0.50
C LEU A 277 2.84 -10.90 1.41
N ARG A 278 1.82 -10.24 0.84
CA ARG A 278 0.56 -9.95 1.56
C ARG A 278 -0.16 -11.23 1.98
N ALA A 279 -0.20 -12.25 1.12
CA ALA A 279 -0.77 -13.55 1.44
C ALA A 279 -0.05 -14.19 2.65
N ALA A 280 1.29 -14.15 2.68
CA ALA A 280 2.07 -14.64 3.81
C ALA A 280 1.69 -13.94 5.13
N ALA A 281 1.53 -12.61 5.12
CA ALA A 281 1.11 -11.85 6.29
C ALA A 281 -0.32 -12.22 6.75
N ALA A 282 -1.26 -12.35 5.81
CA ALA A 282 -2.63 -12.80 6.10
C ALA A 282 -2.65 -14.23 6.67
N MET A 283 -1.83 -15.14 6.13
CA MET A 283 -1.69 -16.51 6.62
C MET A 283 -1.10 -16.56 8.03
N SER A 284 -0.13 -15.69 8.35
CA SER A 284 0.43 -15.59 9.70
C SER A 284 -0.64 -15.17 10.70
N THR A 285 -1.45 -14.17 10.35
CA THR A 285 -2.60 -13.73 11.16
C THR A 285 -3.61 -14.86 11.33
N TYR A 286 -3.94 -15.58 10.25
CA TYR A 286 -4.86 -16.70 10.30
C TYR A 286 -4.35 -17.86 11.17
N ALA A 287 -3.05 -18.17 11.11
CA ALA A 287 -2.41 -19.18 11.94
C ALA A 287 -2.55 -18.86 13.43
N SER A 288 -2.20 -17.63 13.84
CA SER A 288 -2.35 -17.21 15.24
C SER A 288 -3.80 -17.25 15.73
N LEU A 289 -4.78 -17.03 14.85
CA LEU A 289 -6.20 -17.15 15.20
C LEU A 289 -6.65 -18.61 15.34
N LEU A 290 -6.11 -19.52 14.52
CA LEU A 290 -6.37 -20.96 14.67
C LEU A 290 -5.83 -21.47 16.00
N ASP A 291 -4.63 -21.01 16.38
CA ASP A 291 -4.03 -21.34 17.66
C ASP A 291 -4.88 -20.83 18.84
N GLN A 292 -5.30 -19.56 18.82
CA GLN A 292 -6.21 -18.98 19.82
C GLN A 292 -7.55 -19.71 19.91
N ALA A 293 -8.02 -20.30 18.80
CA ALA A 293 -9.24 -21.08 18.74
C ALA A 293 -9.06 -22.54 19.21
N GLY A 294 -7.85 -22.93 19.62
CA GLY A 294 -7.55 -24.27 20.14
C GLY A 294 -7.21 -25.30 19.06
N ASP A 295 -6.78 -24.88 17.88
CA ASP A 295 -6.25 -25.76 16.81
C ASP A 295 -4.77 -25.47 16.51
N PRO A 296 -3.85 -25.77 17.45
CA PRO A 296 -2.43 -25.49 17.29
C PRO A 296 -1.78 -26.31 16.16
N SER A 297 -2.38 -27.45 15.78
CA SER A 297 -1.87 -28.27 14.66
C SER A 297 -2.15 -27.61 13.31
N ALA A 298 -3.37 -27.10 13.10
CA ALA A 298 -3.69 -26.33 11.91
C ALA A 298 -2.93 -25.01 11.86
N ALA A 299 -2.76 -24.34 13.01
CA ALA A 299 -1.95 -23.13 13.14
C ALA A 299 -0.51 -23.34 12.65
N VAL A 300 0.19 -24.36 13.17
CA VAL A 300 1.56 -24.67 12.75
C VAL A 300 1.65 -24.97 11.25
N SER A 301 0.67 -25.70 10.69
CA SER A 301 0.63 -25.98 9.25
C SER A 301 0.55 -24.69 8.43
N MET A 302 -0.37 -23.80 8.80
CA MET A 302 -0.57 -22.51 8.14
C MET A 302 0.64 -21.58 8.29
N ALA A 303 1.21 -21.49 9.50
CA ALA A 303 2.38 -20.68 9.80
C ALA A 303 3.63 -21.14 9.03
N ARG A 304 3.81 -22.46 8.84
CA ARG A 304 4.89 -22.99 8.01
C ARG A 304 4.80 -22.54 6.56
N THR A 305 3.60 -22.57 5.98
CA THR A 305 3.40 -22.08 4.61
C THR A 305 3.60 -20.57 4.51
N SER A 306 3.16 -19.80 5.51
CA SER A 306 3.44 -18.36 5.60
C SER A 306 4.95 -18.06 5.55
N VAL A 307 5.74 -18.74 6.40
CA VAL A 307 7.21 -18.59 6.43
C VAL A 307 7.82 -18.97 5.07
N GLN A 308 7.40 -20.10 4.48
CA GLN A 308 7.92 -20.54 3.18
C GLN A 308 7.70 -19.50 2.07
N ILE A 309 6.52 -18.89 2.01
CA ILE A 309 6.22 -17.85 1.01
C ILE A 309 7.06 -16.60 1.27
N ALA A 310 7.18 -16.18 2.54
CA ALA A 310 8.00 -15.02 2.90
C ALA A 310 9.49 -15.23 2.58
N GLU A 311 10.02 -16.44 2.80
CA GLU A 311 11.40 -16.82 2.42
C GLU A 311 11.61 -16.76 0.90
N GLN A 312 10.66 -17.26 0.10
CA GLN A 312 10.70 -17.17 -1.35
C GLN A 312 10.72 -15.72 -1.83
N CYS A 313 9.80 -14.89 -1.31
CA CYS A 313 9.76 -13.48 -1.61
C CYS A 313 11.07 -12.78 -1.21
N HIS A 314 11.77 -13.27 -0.19
CA HIS A 314 13.01 -12.66 0.31
C HIS A 314 14.16 -12.98 -0.64
N ALA A 315 14.24 -14.24 -1.08
CA ALA A 315 15.19 -14.70 -2.08
C ALA A 315 15.01 -13.97 -3.43
N GLU A 316 13.77 -13.62 -3.76
CA GLU A 316 13.43 -12.86 -4.97
C GLU A 316 13.67 -11.34 -4.84
N GLY A 317 13.99 -10.85 -3.64
CA GLY A 317 14.24 -9.43 -3.39
C GLY A 317 12.96 -8.57 -3.40
N VAL A 318 11.81 -9.13 -3.05
CA VAL A 318 10.56 -8.38 -2.91
C VAL A 318 10.74 -7.30 -1.82
N PRO A 319 10.46 -6.01 -2.11
CA PRO A 319 10.55 -4.93 -1.14
C PRO A 319 9.68 -5.15 0.10
N ASP A 320 10.02 -4.49 1.21
CA ASP A 320 9.27 -4.49 2.48
C ASP A 320 9.03 -5.88 3.13
N ASN A 321 9.70 -6.93 2.65
CA ASN A 321 9.49 -8.29 3.12
C ASN A 321 10.00 -8.56 4.53
N ALA A 322 11.11 -7.93 4.94
CA ALA A 322 11.81 -8.27 6.17
C ALA A 322 10.85 -8.41 7.37
N GLY A 323 9.98 -7.42 7.61
CA GLY A 323 9.03 -7.45 8.73
C GLY A 323 8.06 -8.63 8.67
N VAL A 324 7.56 -8.99 7.48
CA VAL A 324 6.65 -10.13 7.29
C VAL A 324 7.37 -11.45 7.57
N LEU A 325 8.56 -11.64 7.01
CA LEU A 325 9.34 -12.86 7.25
C LEU A 325 9.64 -13.06 8.74
N TRP A 326 10.12 -12.02 9.42
CA TRP A 326 10.46 -12.09 10.85
C TRP A 326 9.23 -12.33 11.73
N GLY A 327 8.13 -11.61 11.46
CA GLY A 327 6.87 -11.81 12.17
C GLY A 327 6.30 -13.20 11.96
N SER A 328 6.32 -13.72 10.72
CA SER A 328 5.87 -15.08 10.41
C SER A 328 6.71 -16.15 11.11
N CYS A 329 8.04 -16.00 11.15
CA CYS A 329 8.91 -16.91 11.88
C CYS A 329 8.60 -16.90 13.38
N PHE A 330 8.36 -15.72 13.96
CA PHE A 330 8.07 -15.60 15.40
C PHE A 330 6.74 -16.26 15.74
N ASN A 331 5.69 -15.96 14.98
CA ASN A 331 4.38 -16.56 15.18
C ASN A 331 4.43 -18.08 14.99
N LEU A 332 5.17 -18.59 14.00
CA LEU A 332 5.41 -20.03 13.85
C LEU A 332 6.09 -20.64 15.09
N ALA A 333 7.07 -19.96 15.67
CA ALA A 333 7.76 -20.43 16.86
C ALA A 333 6.80 -20.49 18.08
N VAL A 334 5.93 -19.48 18.24
CA VAL A 334 4.87 -19.47 19.26
C VAL A 334 3.86 -20.59 19.06
N ASP A 335 3.34 -20.76 17.84
CA ASP A 335 2.38 -21.82 17.50
C ASP A 335 3.00 -23.22 17.77
N LEU A 336 4.31 -23.38 17.51
CA LEU A 336 5.05 -24.61 17.83
C LEU A 336 5.18 -24.84 19.34
N VAL A 337 5.35 -23.79 20.15
CA VAL A 337 5.36 -23.90 21.62
C VAL A 337 4.00 -24.38 22.12
N HIS A 338 2.90 -23.77 21.66
CA HIS A 338 1.53 -24.16 22.04
C HIS A 338 1.17 -25.57 21.54
N ALA A 339 1.74 -26.00 20.41
CA ALA A 339 1.64 -27.38 19.92
C ALA A 339 2.53 -28.38 20.68
N HIS A 340 3.23 -27.98 21.75
CA HIS A 340 4.19 -28.80 22.50
C HIS A 340 5.37 -29.34 21.66
N ARG A 341 5.80 -28.58 20.64
CA ARG A 341 6.91 -28.92 19.73
C ARG A 341 8.14 -28.04 20.00
N LEU A 342 8.58 -27.99 21.26
CA LEU A 342 9.61 -27.07 21.77
C LEU A 342 10.95 -27.16 21.00
N THR A 343 11.38 -28.36 20.62
CA THR A 343 12.63 -28.54 19.84
C THR A 343 12.54 -27.87 18.48
N GLU A 344 11.37 -27.93 17.83
CA GLU A 344 11.17 -27.27 16.54
C GLU A 344 11.01 -25.76 16.71
N ALA A 345 10.34 -25.30 17.77
CA ALA A 345 10.22 -23.87 18.08
C ALA A 345 11.60 -23.22 18.26
N ARG A 346 12.48 -23.85 19.04
CA ARG A 346 13.88 -23.39 19.24
C ARG A 346 14.67 -23.38 17.95
N ALA A 347 14.50 -24.38 17.09
CA ALA A 347 15.18 -24.44 15.80
C ALA A 347 14.75 -23.28 14.89
N VAL A 348 13.45 -23.02 14.76
CA VAL A 348 12.92 -21.89 13.98
C VAL A 348 13.45 -20.56 14.51
N ALA A 349 13.41 -20.35 15.84
CA ALA A 349 13.89 -19.11 16.45
C ALA A 349 15.41 -18.91 16.26
N SER A 350 16.20 -19.98 16.40
CA SER A 350 17.66 -19.93 16.22
C SER A 350 18.06 -19.70 14.76
N ASP A 351 17.42 -20.39 13.82
CA ASP A 351 17.64 -20.21 12.38
C ASP A 351 17.26 -18.80 11.92
N ALA A 352 16.17 -18.26 12.46
CA ALA A 352 15.79 -16.88 12.26
C ALA A 352 16.91 -15.95 12.77
N LEU A 353 17.28 -16.03 14.05
CA LEU A 353 18.33 -15.16 14.62
C LEU A 353 19.66 -15.23 13.86
N ALA A 354 20.04 -16.39 13.33
CA ALA A 354 21.27 -16.58 12.55
C ALA A 354 21.28 -15.84 11.20
N ARG A 355 20.10 -15.46 10.67
CA ARG A 355 19.96 -14.73 9.40
C ARG A 355 20.04 -13.21 9.57
N ILE A 356 20.16 -12.70 10.79
CA ILE A 356 20.24 -11.27 11.09
C ILE A 356 21.70 -10.81 11.01
N ASP A 357 22.09 -10.12 9.93
CA ASP A 357 23.37 -9.41 9.87
C ASP A 357 23.41 -8.24 8.86
N PRO A 358 23.63 -6.98 9.30
CA PRO A 358 23.51 -6.46 10.66
C PRO A 358 22.03 -6.15 11.03
N PRO A 359 21.68 -6.17 12.33
CA PRO A 359 20.31 -5.89 12.78
C PRO A 359 19.89 -4.44 12.50
N SER A 360 18.73 -4.24 11.86
CA SER A 360 18.10 -2.92 11.77
C SER A 360 17.38 -2.54 13.08
N GLU A 361 17.08 -1.25 13.28
CA GLU A 361 16.27 -0.79 14.42
C GLU A 361 14.90 -1.51 14.47
N ASP A 362 14.29 -1.77 13.31
CA ASP A 362 13.02 -2.50 13.18
C ASP A 362 13.11 -3.98 13.61
N GLN A 363 14.31 -4.57 13.63
CA GLN A 363 14.54 -5.96 14.00
C GLN A 363 14.79 -6.15 15.50
N ALA A 364 15.07 -5.08 16.25
CA ALA A 364 15.38 -5.16 17.68
C ALA A 364 14.25 -5.79 18.50
N LEU A 365 12.99 -5.45 18.17
CA LEU A 365 11.80 -6.02 18.82
C LEU A 365 11.69 -7.53 18.58
N TRP A 366 12.00 -7.99 17.38
CA TRP A 366 11.91 -9.40 17.01
C TRP A 366 13.05 -10.22 17.59
N ILE A 367 14.26 -9.65 17.70
CA ILE A 367 15.42 -10.31 18.28
C ILE A 367 15.16 -10.73 19.73
N ASP A 368 14.64 -9.83 20.55
CA ASP A 368 14.39 -10.11 21.97
C ASP A 368 13.33 -11.21 22.14
N ARG A 369 12.23 -11.08 21.39
CA ARG A 369 11.15 -12.07 21.35
C ARG A 369 11.65 -13.45 20.89
N MET A 370 12.43 -13.51 19.82
CA MET A 370 12.99 -14.78 19.31
C MET A 370 13.99 -15.41 20.29
N ARG A 371 14.80 -14.60 20.96
CA ARG A 371 15.75 -15.08 21.97
C ARG A 371 15.00 -15.76 23.12
N SER A 372 13.90 -15.18 23.59
CA SER A 372 13.10 -15.80 24.65
C SER A 372 12.54 -17.18 24.27
N VAL A 373 12.25 -17.43 22.99
CA VAL A 373 11.79 -18.74 22.51
C VAL A 373 12.97 -19.72 22.34
N ALA A 374 14.11 -19.24 21.84
CA ALA A 374 15.31 -20.05 21.66
C ALA A 374 15.89 -20.56 22.99
N GLU A 375 15.71 -19.80 24.07
CA GLU A 375 16.22 -20.09 25.42
C GLU A 375 15.22 -20.82 26.33
N LEU A 376 14.07 -21.29 25.80
CA LEU A 376 13.11 -22.07 26.59
C LEU A 376 13.74 -23.36 27.12
N ASP A 377 13.67 -23.56 28.44
CA ASP A 377 14.09 -24.77 29.14
C ASP A 377 13.17 -25.97 28.78
N ASP A 378 13.72 -27.19 28.78
CA ASP A 378 12.97 -28.44 28.52
C ASP A 378 11.98 -28.82 29.64
N ALA A 379 11.70 -27.92 30.60
CA ALA A 379 10.75 -28.18 31.67
C ALA A 379 9.33 -28.19 31.09
N GLU A 380 8.77 -29.40 30.92
CA GLU A 380 7.35 -29.60 30.64
C GLU A 380 6.51 -28.77 31.63
N PRO A 381 5.39 -28.14 31.20
CA PRO A 381 4.40 -27.68 32.15
C PRO A 381 3.93 -28.89 32.95
N ASP A 382 4.05 -28.82 34.28
CA ASP A 382 3.54 -29.82 35.22
C ASP A 382 2.07 -30.15 34.87
N PRO A 383 1.72 -31.41 34.56
CA PRO A 383 0.37 -31.79 34.13
C PRO A 383 -0.64 -31.87 35.30
N HIS A 384 -0.46 -31.08 36.36
CA HIS A 384 -1.29 -31.10 37.57
C HIS A 384 -2.08 -29.81 37.83
#